data_AF-A0A8W8MUJ3-F1
#
_entry.id   AF-A0A8W8MUJ3-F1
#
_cell.length_a   1.000
_cell.length_b   1.000
_cell.length_c   1.000
_cell.angle_alpha   90.00
_cell.angle_beta   90.00
_cell.angle_gamma   90.00
#
_symmetry.space_group_name_H-M   'P 1'
#
loop_
_entity.id
_entity.type
_entity.pdbx_description
1 polymer ?
#
loop_
_entity_poly.entity_id
_entity_poly.type
_entity_poly.pdbx_seq_one_letter_code
_entity_poly.pdbx_strand_id
1 'polypeptide(L)'
;MVVYKHMFMMLNIAKGIGTATATGILGYAVWSREGTVLNASWTTNFEPSVRWEHNWDRRDPESLVKPLKSNSSEKETKNRENELEKQRPTATRHLLLIRHGQYNLDGKEDSERYLTKLGNLKYKTEVFFQD
;
A
#
# COMPACT_ATOMS: atom_id res chain seq x y z
N MET A 1 1.04 -46.20 53.31
CA MET A 1 1.89 -45.01 53.14
C MET A 1 2.65 -44.97 51.80
N VAL A 2 3.00 -46.11 51.18
CA VAL A 2 3.77 -46.19 49.92
C VAL A 2 2.97 -45.80 48.66
N VAL A 3 1.67 -46.11 48.62
CA VAL A 3 0.79 -45.84 47.45
C VAL A 3 0.57 -44.35 47.22
N TYR A 4 0.34 -43.58 48.29
CA TYR A 4 0.18 -42.12 48.22
C TYR A 4 1.46 -41.42 47.77
N LYS A 5 2.64 -41.96 48.11
CA LYS A 5 3.93 -41.42 47.67
C LYS A 5 4.12 -41.57 46.16
N HIS A 6 3.72 -42.71 45.59
CA HIS A 6 3.76 -42.93 44.13
C HIS A 6 2.71 -42.10 43.39
N MET A 7 1.50 -41.99 43.94
CA MET A 7 0.44 -41.16 43.36
C MET A 7 0.81 -39.67 43.35
N PHE A 8 1.45 -39.18 44.42
CA PHE A 8 1.93 -37.80 44.50
C PHE A 8 3.13 -37.55 43.56
N MET A 9 4.01 -38.54 43.39
CA MET A 9 5.12 -38.48 42.43
C MET A 9 4.61 -38.42 40.98
N MET A 10 3.62 -39.23 40.61
CA MET A 10 3.02 -39.19 39.26
C MET A 10 2.30 -37.87 38.98
N LEU A 11 1.64 -37.28 39.98
CA LEU A 11 0.97 -35.98 39.85
C LEU A 11 1.96 -34.84 39.57
N ASN A 12 3.15 -34.87 40.19
CA ASN A 12 4.18 -33.85 39.96
C ASN A 12 4.84 -33.99 38.58
N ILE A 13 5.04 -35.23 38.09
CA ILE A 13 5.56 -35.49 36.73
C ILE A 13 4.56 -35.00 35.66
N ALA A 14 3.26 -35.31 35.83
CA ALA A 14 2.22 -34.87 34.89
C ALA A 14 2.12 -33.34 34.81
N LYS A 15 2.23 -32.63 35.95
CA LYS A 15 2.28 -31.16 35.99
C LYS A 15 3.51 -30.60 35.27
N GLY A 16 4.69 -31.21 35.46
CA GLY A 16 5.93 -30.79 34.80
C GLY A 16 5.92 -30.97 33.28
N ILE A 17 5.28 -32.04 32.77
CA ILE A 17 5.14 -32.26 31.32
C ILE A 17 4.15 -31.26 30.70
N GLY A 18 3.06 -30.95 31.39
CA GLY A 18 2.06 -29.98 30.94
C GLY A 18 2.60 -28.55 30.82
N THR A 19 3.48 -28.13 31.73
CA THR A 19 4.09 -26.79 31.67
C THR A 19 5.15 -26.68 30.57
N ALA A 20 5.95 -27.72 30.33
CA ALA A 20 6.99 -27.71 29.30
C ALA A 20 6.41 -27.60 27.88
N THR A 21 5.32 -28.32 27.60
CA THR A 21 4.65 -28.29 26.29
C THR A 21 4.02 -26.94 26.00
N ALA A 22 3.29 -26.36 26.96
CA ALA A 22 2.70 -25.03 26.81
C ALA A 22 3.77 -23.93 26.60
N THR A 23 4.89 -24.02 27.32
CA THR A 23 6.00 -23.05 27.19
C THR A 23 6.71 -23.19 25.85
N GLY A 24 6.91 -24.41 25.35
CA GLY A 24 7.49 -24.66 24.03
C GLY A 24 6.61 -24.13 22.89
N ILE A 25 5.28 -24.33 22.97
CA ILE A 25 4.34 -23.83 21.97
C ILE A 25 4.28 -22.30 21.98
N LEU A 26 4.20 -21.67 23.17
CA LEU A 26 4.25 -20.21 23.30
C LEU A 26 5.57 -19.64 22.80
N GLY A 27 6.70 -20.27 23.16
CA GLY A 27 8.03 -19.85 22.70
C GLY A 27 8.16 -19.91 21.18
N TYR A 28 7.68 -21.00 20.56
CA TYR A 28 7.66 -21.14 19.10
C TYR A 28 6.73 -20.11 18.43
N ALA A 29 5.55 -19.85 19.00
CA ALA A 29 4.60 -18.86 18.48
C ALA A 29 5.11 -17.42 18.60
N VAL A 30 5.89 -17.10 19.63
CA VAL A 30 6.53 -15.78 19.79
C VAL A 30 7.71 -15.61 18.84
N TRP A 31 8.60 -16.61 18.76
CA TRP A 31 9.76 -16.59 17.86
C TRP A 31 9.38 -16.55 16.37
N SER A 32 8.33 -17.28 15.97
CA SER A 32 7.83 -17.26 14.59
C SER A 32 7.21 -15.93 14.16
N ARG A 33 6.92 -15.00 15.09
CA ARG A 33 6.45 -13.65 14.76
C ARG A 33 7.57 -12.66 14.40
N GLU A 34 8.84 -12.98 14.70
CA GLU A 34 9.96 -12.06 14.50
C GLU A 34 10.48 -12.01 13.04
N GLY A 35 9.87 -12.73 12.10
CA GLY A 35 10.54 -13.09 10.85
C GLY A 35 10.02 -12.56 9.51
N THR A 36 9.07 -11.62 9.43
CA THR A 36 8.54 -11.19 8.10
C THR A 36 8.42 -9.69 7.91
N VAL A 37 9.48 -8.94 8.19
CA VAL A 37 9.61 -7.59 7.63
C VAL A 37 10.14 -7.71 6.20
N LEU A 38 9.24 -7.63 5.23
CA LEU A 38 9.58 -7.65 3.81
C LEU A 38 10.30 -6.34 3.44
N ASN A 39 11.63 -6.38 3.34
CA ASN A 39 12.46 -5.25 2.92
C ASN A 39 12.45 -5.00 1.39
N ALA A 40 11.44 -5.49 0.68
CA ALA A 40 11.36 -5.40 -0.77
C ALA A 40 10.94 -4.00 -1.27
N SER A 41 10.50 -3.11 -0.37
CA SER A 41 10.17 -1.73 -0.74
C SER A 41 11.37 -0.82 -0.52
N TRP A 42 11.71 0.02 -1.50
CA TRP A 42 12.70 1.10 -1.33
C TRP A 42 12.31 2.10 -0.22
N THR A 43 11.06 2.07 0.25
CA THR A 43 10.52 2.99 1.27
C THR A 43 10.51 2.43 2.70
N THR A 44 10.80 1.15 2.95
CA THR A 44 10.63 0.58 4.30
C THR A 44 11.64 1.06 5.34
N ASN A 45 12.76 1.68 4.92
CA ASN A 45 13.79 2.20 5.82
C ASN A 45 14.03 3.72 5.66
N PHE A 46 13.11 4.44 5.01
CA PHE A 46 13.26 5.85 4.71
C PHE A 46 12.18 6.68 5.39
N GLU A 47 12.58 7.54 6.32
CA GLU A 47 11.70 8.59 6.85
C GLU A 47 11.78 9.81 5.91
N PRO A 48 10.67 10.18 5.25
CA PRO A 48 10.67 11.34 4.36
C PRO A 48 10.93 12.61 5.16
N SER A 49 11.91 13.41 4.72
CA SER A 49 12.25 14.69 5.33
C SER A 49 11.16 15.76 5.16
N VAL A 50 10.24 15.55 4.22
CA VAL A 50 9.15 16.48 3.88
C VAL A 50 7.83 15.73 3.91
N ARG A 51 6.80 16.37 4.49
CA ARG A 51 5.44 15.84 4.51
C ARG A 51 4.83 15.88 3.12
N TRP A 52 3.95 14.91 2.84
CA TRP A 52 3.16 14.92 1.62
C TRP A 52 2.26 16.16 1.55
N GLU A 53 2.26 16.83 0.39
CA GLU A 53 1.32 17.93 0.09
C GLU A 53 0.06 17.36 -0.55
N HIS A 54 -1.06 17.37 0.17
CA HIS A 54 -2.30 16.75 -0.29
C HIS A 54 -2.89 17.43 -1.53
N ASN A 55 -2.65 18.74 -1.68
CA ASN A 55 -3.13 19.52 -2.82
C ASN A 55 -2.00 19.83 -3.82
N TRP A 56 -1.09 18.88 -4.04
CA TRP A 56 0.09 19.06 -4.91
C TRP A 56 -0.27 19.43 -6.36
N ASP A 57 -1.46 19.04 -6.83
CA ASP A 57 -1.97 19.31 -8.17
C ASP A 57 -2.95 20.50 -8.23
N ARG A 58 -3.20 21.16 -7.09
CA ARG A 58 -4.12 22.30 -6.94
C ARG A 58 -5.55 22.00 -7.39
N ARG A 59 -6.01 20.75 -7.22
CA ARG A 59 -7.38 20.32 -7.56
C ARG A 59 -8.28 20.10 -6.36
N ASP A 60 -7.81 20.37 -5.15
CA ASP A 60 -8.67 20.36 -3.96
C ASP A 60 -9.78 21.42 -4.13
N PRO A 61 -11.07 21.05 -3.95
CA PRO A 61 -12.19 21.99 -4.04
C PRO A 61 -11.98 23.30 -3.27
N GLU A 62 -11.35 23.24 -2.09
CA GLU A 62 -11.10 24.43 -1.26
C GLU A 62 -10.20 25.46 -1.96
N SER A 63 -9.27 24.97 -2.79
CA SER A 63 -8.33 25.80 -3.56
C SER A 63 -8.93 26.36 -4.86
N LEU A 64 -9.99 25.74 -5.37
CA LEU A 64 -10.67 26.14 -6.60
C LEU A 64 -11.76 27.19 -6.36
N VAL A 65 -12.35 27.20 -5.17
CA VAL A 65 -13.39 28.16 -4.80
C VAL A 65 -12.73 29.34 -4.07
N LYS A 66 -13.29 30.56 -4.17
CA LYS A 66 -12.79 31.77 -3.47
C LYS A 66 -13.10 31.79 -1.96
N PRO A 67 -12.11 32.00 -1.06
CA PRO A 67 -12.32 31.94 0.39
C PRO A 67 -13.30 33.01 0.88
N LEU A 68 -14.00 32.69 1.97
CA LEU A 68 -14.95 33.59 2.61
C LEU A 68 -14.24 34.76 3.29
N LYS A 69 -14.89 35.93 3.31
CA LYS A 69 -14.43 37.09 4.08
C LYS A 69 -14.90 36.96 5.54
N SER A 70 -14.22 37.63 6.47
CA SER A 70 -14.53 37.57 7.91
C SER A 70 -15.98 37.92 8.27
N ASN A 71 -16.63 38.77 7.47
CA ASN A 71 -18.00 39.25 7.69
C ASN A 71 -18.97 38.67 6.65
N SER A 72 -18.76 37.41 6.26
CA SER A 72 -19.58 36.76 5.24
C SER A 72 -21.00 36.51 5.75
N SER A 73 -21.98 36.77 4.88
CA SER A 73 -23.39 36.49 5.21
C SER A 73 -23.69 34.99 5.13
N GLU A 74 -24.74 34.54 5.81
CA GLU A 74 -25.20 33.14 5.77
C GLU A 74 -25.59 32.68 4.35
N LYS A 75 -25.99 33.62 3.49
CA LYS A 75 -26.23 33.34 2.07
C LYS A 75 -24.92 33.07 1.31
N GLU A 76 -23.85 33.79 1.63
CA GLU A 76 -22.54 33.60 1.02
C GLU A 76 -21.88 32.30 1.46
N THR A 77 -22.02 31.92 2.73
CA THR A 77 -21.51 30.63 3.25
C THR A 77 -22.19 29.46 2.55
N LYS A 78 -23.53 29.48 2.46
CA LYS A 78 -24.29 28.43 1.77
C LYS A 78 -23.97 28.37 0.28
N ASN A 79 -23.74 29.52 -0.37
CA ASN A 79 -23.34 29.54 -1.77
C ASN A 79 -21.95 28.92 -1.97
N ARG A 80 -20.99 29.22 -1.07
CA ARG A 80 -19.66 28.59 -1.07
C ARG A 80 -19.76 27.08 -0.91
N GLU A 81 -20.55 26.57 0.04
CA GLU A 81 -20.73 25.13 0.25
C GLU A 81 -21.22 24.42 -1.02
N ASN A 82 -22.22 25.00 -1.68
CA ASN A 82 -22.72 24.46 -2.96
C ASN A 82 -21.63 24.46 -4.05
N GLU A 83 -20.80 25.50 -4.12
CA GLU A 83 -19.70 25.53 -5.09
C GLU A 83 -18.60 24.50 -4.77
N LEU A 84 -18.28 24.28 -3.49
CA LEU A 84 -17.35 23.23 -3.07
C LEU A 84 -17.86 21.85 -3.44
N GLU A 85 -19.15 21.58 -3.23
CA GLU A 85 -19.78 20.32 -3.59
C GLU A 85 -19.72 20.06 -5.10
N LYS A 86 -19.95 21.09 -5.93
CA LYS A 86 -19.82 20.99 -7.39
C LYS A 86 -18.41 20.68 -7.87
N GLN A 87 -17.39 21.18 -7.17
CA GLN A 87 -15.98 20.94 -7.52
C GLN A 87 -15.46 19.60 -6.98
N ARG A 88 -16.20 18.93 -6.10
CA ARG A 88 -15.77 17.65 -5.52
C ARG A 88 -15.70 16.57 -6.61
N PRO A 89 -14.59 15.82 -6.72
CA PRO A 89 -14.50 14.72 -7.67
C PRO A 89 -15.53 13.63 -7.32
N THR A 90 -16.32 13.22 -8.31
CA THR A 90 -17.39 12.22 -8.17
C THR A 90 -16.96 10.81 -8.53
N ALA A 91 -15.82 10.67 -9.19
CA ALA A 91 -15.34 9.39 -9.70
C ALA A 91 -13.83 9.24 -9.49
N THR A 92 -13.42 7.99 -9.31
CA THR A 92 -12.01 7.57 -9.29
C THR A 92 -11.54 7.37 -10.73
N ARG A 93 -10.34 7.86 -11.04
CA ARG A 93 -9.70 7.64 -12.35
C ARG A 93 -8.57 6.64 -12.17
N HIS A 94 -8.62 5.53 -12.91
CA HIS A 94 -7.51 4.59 -13.00
C HIS A 94 -6.60 5.03 -14.15
N LEU A 95 -5.38 5.47 -13.83
CA LEU A 95 -4.38 5.88 -14.82
C LEU A 95 -3.46 4.69 -15.11
N LEU A 96 -3.50 4.19 -16.34
CA LEU A 96 -2.60 3.13 -16.81
C LEU A 96 -1.49 3.79 -17.65
N LEU A 97 -0.29 3.91 -17.08
CA LEU A 97 0.87 4.48 -17.74
C LEU A 97 1.75 3.36 -18.29
N ILE A 98 1.65 3.09 -19.59
CA ILE A 98 2.40 2.03 -20.27
C ILE A 98 3.60 2.65 -20.96
N ARG A 99 4.81 2.19 -20.61
CA ARG A 99 6.04 2.62 -21.28
C ARG A 99 6.07 2.03 -22.70
N HIS A 100 6.63 2.78 -23.64
CA HIS A 100 6.87 2.26 -24.98
C HIS A 100 7.80 1.01 -24.94
N GLY A 101 7.61 0.12 -25.90
CA GLY A 101 8.46 -1.04 -26.11
C GLY A 101 9.78 -0.65 -26.73
N GLN A 102 10.63 -1.64 -26.95
CA GLN A 102 11.94 -1.41 -27.53
C GLN A 102 11.81 -0.90 -28.97
N TYR A 103 12.48 0.21 -29.27
CA TYR A 103 12.49 0.85 -30.58
C TYR A 103 13.92 1.10 -31.06
N ASN A 104 14.09 1.44 -32.33
CA ASN A 104 15.37 1.75 -32.94
C ASN A 104 15.89 3.12 -32.45
N LEU A 105 16.96 3.11 -31.65
CA LEU A 105 17.59 4.34 -31.13
C LEU A 105 18.58 4.97 -32.12
N ASP A 106 19.07 4.19 -33.08
CA ASP A 106 20.08 4.63 -34.05
C ASP A 106 19.48 5.47 -35.19
N GLY A 107 18.14 5.54 -35.26
CA GLY A 107 17.42 6.37 -36.22
C GLY A 107 17.71 7.86 -36.01
N LYS A 108 18.15 8.53 -37.08
CA LYS A 108 18.48 9.95 -37.09
C LYS A 108 17.22 10.80 -37.19
N GLU A 109 16.24 10.32 -37.95
CA GLU A 109 14.92 10.94 -38.07
C GLU A 109 13.87 10.16 -37.26
N ASP A 110 12.77 10.83 -36.91
CA ASP A 110 11.69 10.21 -36.12
C ASP A 110 11.01 9.04 -36.85
N SER A 111 10.92 9.13 -38.18
CA SER A 111 10.43 8.04 -39.05
C SER A 111 11.24 6.74 -38.91
N GLU A 112 12.50 6.82 -38.50
CA GLU A 112 13.40 5.68 -38.34
C GLU A 112 13.32 5.06 -36.94
N ARG A 113 12.60 5.67 -36.00
CA ARG A 113 12.45 5.22 -34.59
C ARG A 113 11.29 4.24 -34.41
N TYR A 114 11.20 3.26 -35.29
CA TYR A 114 10.17 2.22 -35.24
C TYR A 114 10.49 1.16 -34.18
N LEU A 115 9.44 0.42 -33.75
CA LEU A 115 9.58 -0.68 -32.81
C LEU A 115 10.45 -1.80 -33.39
N THR A 116 11.40 -2.30 -32.61
CA THR A 116 12.19 -3.46 -33.02
C THR A 116 11.29 -4.71 -33.10
N LYS A 117 11.77 -5.78 -33.76
CA LYS A 117 11.05 -7.06 -33.77
C LYS A 117 10.71 -7.55 -32.36
N LEU A 118 11.66 -7.39 -31.44
CA LEU A 118 11.46 -7.74 -30.02
C LEU A 118 10.44 -6.83 -29.34
N GLY A 119 10.47 -5.51 -29.63
CA GLY A 119 9.45 -4.57 -29.16
C GLY A 119 8.05 -5.02 -29.57
N ASN A 120 7.83 -5.25 -30.87
CA ASN A 120 6.55 -5.70 -31.41
C ASN A 120 6.06 -7.02 -30.80
N LEU A 121 6.96 -7.98 -30.56
CA LEU A 121 6.59 -9.25 -29.97
C LEU A 121 6.08 -9.08 -28.54
N LYS A 122 6.76 -8.27 -27.73
CA LYS A 122 6.36 -7.96 -26.35
C LYS A 122 4.99 -7.29 -26.29
N TYR A 123 4.73 -6.31 -27.16
CA TYR A 123 3.41 -5.70 -27.29
C TYR A 123 2.33 -6.71 -27.62
N LYS A 124 2.58 -7.57 -28.62
CA LYS A 124 1.61 -8.55 -29.07
C LYS A 124 1.27 -9.57 -27.99
N THR A 125 2.26 -9.96 -27.17
CA THR A 125 2.03 -10.87 -26.05
C THR A 125 1.31 -10.19 -24.89
N GLU A 126 1.61 -8.93 -24.56
CA GLU A 126 0.96 -8.21 -23.46
C GLU A 126 -0.54 -7.99 -23.71
N VAL A 127 -0.94 -7.71 -24.96
CA VAL A 127 -2.36 -7.58 -25.33
C VAL A 127 -3.10 -8.91 -25.14
N PHE A 128 -2.46 -10.06 -25.39
CA PHE A 128 -3.09 -11.37 -25.29
C PHE A 128 -3.31 -11.85 -23.84
N PHE A 129 -2.74 -11.18 -22.84
CA PHE A 129 -2.94 -11.50 -21.41
C PHE A 129 -3.96 -10.58 -20.72
N GLN A 130 -4.57 -9.64 -21.46
CA GLN A 130 -5.61 -8.74 -20.93
C GLN A 130 -7.05 -9.14 -21.32
N ASP A 131 -7.21 -10.19 -22.13
CA ASP A 131 -8.49 -10.80 -22.50
C ASP A 131 -8.69 -12.15 -21.77
#